data_AF-A0A229P442-F1
#
_entry.id   AF-A0A229P442-F1
#
_cell.length_a   1.000
_cell.length_b   1.000
_cell.length_c   1.000
_cell.angle_alpha   90.00
_cell.angle_beta   90.00
_cell.angle_gamma   90.00
#
_symmetry.space_group_name_H-M   'P 1'
#
loop_
_entity.id
_entity.type
_entity.pdbx_description
1 polymer ?
#
loop_
_entity_poly.entity_id
_entity_poly.type
_entity_poly.pdbx_seq_one_letter_code
_entity_poly.pdbx_strand_id
1 'polypeptide(L)'
;MKGLWVKDLLFLRKQMLAAILTLILAILSLAFFSQNGIMIGMAIFSVTVSFLILNSLTLDQQNHGFMYLMTLPFKKKQYVIQKYLLLLFTIICSVILMTIISVIFAEITDWNLNLSDIFVRVYGVGLAILLILIVTTQYQIKNGPEKAQVAMSLIGAIVAVVVGGVIALVKYTELGYKVFNQIYTFYMDYGSIPFLVLFTIVGAAVVSTSCKKSIQMLETMEIQ
;
A
#
# COMPACT_ATOMS: atom_id res chain seq x y z
N MET A 1 13.00 -12.55 -16.91
CA MET A 1 12.95 -11.62 -15.75
C MET A 1 13.35 -10.18 -16.14
N LYS A 2 14.59 -9.89 -16.57
CA LYS A 2 15.06 -8.51 -16.83
C LYS A 2 14.15 -7.69 -17.80
N GLY A 3 13.69 -8.29 -18.90
CA GLY A 3 12.85 -7.59 -19.88
C GLY A 3 11.49 -7.14 -19.32
N LEU A 4 10.93 -7.90 -18.38
CA LEU A 4 9.65 -7.57 -17.76
C LEU A 4 9.82 -6.38 -16.79
N TRP A 5 10.95 -6.30 -16.08
CA TRP A 5 11.31 -5.14 -15.25
C TRP A 5 11.50 -3.87 -16.07
N VAL A 6 12.16 -3.97 -17.23
CA VAL A 6 12.35 -2.84 -18.15
C VAL A 6 11.00 -2.31 -18.66
N LYS A 7 10.06 -3.22 -18.99
CA LYS A 7 8.69 -2.84 -19.37
C LYS A 7 7.98 -2.07 -18.26
N ASP A 8 7.98 -2.59 -17.03
CA ASP A 8 7.32 -1.94 -15.90
C ASP A 8 7.97 -0.57 -15.60
N LEU A 9 9.30 -0.44 -15.74
CA LEU A 9 10.02 0.83 -15.55
C LEU A 9 9.71 1.86 -16.65
N LEU A 10 9.60 1.42 -17.90
CA LEU A 10 9.16 2.27 -19.03
C LEU A 10 7.74 2.78 -18.82
N PHE A 11 6.87 1.94 -18.24
CA PHE A 11 5.52 2.33 -17.91
C PHE A 11 5.48 3.37 -16.78
N LEU A 12 6.23 3.15 -15.70
CA LEU A 12 6.40 4.15 -14.63
C LEU A 12 6.95 5.47 -15.20
N ARG A 13 7.86 5.40 -16.19
CA ARG A 13 8.38 6.58 -16.88
C ARG A 13 7.27 7.37 -17.60
N LYS A 14 6.34 6.69 -18.26
CA LYS A 14 5.18 7.32 -18.93
C LYS A 14 4.23 7.98 -17.93
N GLN A 15 4.12 7.44 -16.72
CA GLN A 15 3.26 7.96 -15.67
C GLN A 15 3.97 8.90 -14.68
N MET A 16 5.20 9.35 -14.97
CA MET A 16 5.93 10.22 -14.04
C MET A 16 5.23 11.54 -13.75
N LEU A 17 4.43 12.07 -14.68
CA LEU A 17 3.65 13.29 -14.42
C LEU A 17 2.68 13.10 -13.24
N ALA A 18 2.00 11.95 -13.16
CA ALA A 18 1.12 11.64 -12.04
C ALA A 18 1.91 11.49 -10.72
N ALA A 19 3.08 10.84 -10.77
CA ALA A 19 3.95 10.72 -9.60
C ALA A 19 4.46 12.10 -9.11
N ILE A 20 4.86 12.99 -10.02
CA ILE A 20 5.36 14.33 -9.69
C ILE A 20 4.24 15.20 -9.11
N LEU A 21 3.06 15.22 -9.74
CA LEU A 21 1.91 15.98 -9.23
C LEU A 21 1.52 15.55 -7.82
N THR A 22 1.55 14.25 -7.56
CA THR A 22 1.17 13.71 -6.25
C THR A 22 2.25 13.93 -5.20
N LEU A 23 3.52 13.98 -5.59
CA LEU A 23 4.62 14.42 -4.73
C LEU A 23 4.46 15.90 -4.34
N ILE A 24 4.09 16.77 -5.28
CA ILE A 24 3.80 18.18 -4.99
C ILE A 24 2.63 18.30 -4.00
N LEU A 25 1.55 17.55 -4.21
CA LEU A 25 0.41 17.52 -3.28
C LEU A 25 0.81 17.01 -1.89
N ALA A 26 1.68 16.00 -1.81
CA ALA A 26 2.19 15.49 -0.56
C ALA A 26 3.03 16.54 0.19
N ILE A 27 3.86 17.32 -0.52
CA ILE A 27 4.61 18.44 0.05
C ILE A 27 3.66 19.54 0.54
N LEU A 28 2.64 19.90 -0.26
CA LEU A 28 1.64 20.89 0.15
C LEU A 28 0.91 20.43 1.42
N SER A 29 0.62 19.14 1.57
CA SER A 29 -0.04 18.62 2.77
C SER A 29 0.81 18.80 4.03
N LEU A 30 2.14 18.74 3.92
CA LEU A 30 3.06 19.04 5.03
C LEU A 30 2.96 20.52 5.42
N ALA A 31 2.89 21.42 4.45
CA ALA A 31 2.79 22.86 4.70
C ALA A 31 1.45 23.26 5.35
N PHE A 32 0.33 22.68 4.90
CA PHE A 32 -1.01 23.06 5.36
C PHE A 32 -1.46 22.39 6.67
N PHE A 33 -1.05 21.14 6.91
CA PHE A 33 -1.55 20.33 8.04
C PHE A 33 -0.51 20.09 9.14
N SER A 34 0.62 20.81 9.10
CA SER A 34 1.70 20.74 10.07
C SER A 34 2.14 19.29 10.35
N GLN A 35 2.27 18.88 11.61
CA GLN A 35 2.71 17.54 12.00
C GLN A 35 1.78 16.40 11.49
N ASN A 36 0.48 16.66 11.30
CA ASN A 36 -0.46 15.68 10.74
C ASN A 36 -0.32 15.55 9.22
N GLY A 37 0.28 16.55 8.57
CA GLY A 37 0.61 16.54 7.16
C GLY A 37 1.53 15.39 6.75
N ILE A 38 2.36 14.88 7.67
CA ILE A 38 3.25 13.73 7.40
C ILE A 38 2.41 12.48 7.06
N MET A 39 1.36 12.22 7.85
CA MET A 39 0.49 11.06 7.65
C MET A 39 -0.34 11.23 6.38
N ILE A 40 -0.89 12.43 6.16
CA ILE A 40 -1.74 12.75 5.00
C ILE A 40 -0.92 12.70 3.71
N GLY A 41 0.26 13.30 3.69
CA GLY A 41 1.14 13.31 2.54
C GLY A 41 1.58 11.90 2.16
N MET A 42 1.97 11.08 3.14
CA MET A 42 2.32 9.68 2.88
C MET A 42 1.12 8.90 2.34
N ALA A 43 -0.08 9.13 2.88
CA ALA A 43 -1.29 8.47 2.39
C ALA A 43 -1.58 8.83 0.93
N ILE A 44 -1.56 10.12 0.57
CA ILE A 44 -1.78 10.60 -0.80
C ILE A 44 -0.75 9.97 -1.75
N PHE A 45 0.53 10.08 -1.41
CA PHE A 45 1.61 9.60 -2.27
C PHE A 45 1.62 8.07 -2.43
N SER A 46 1.38 7.33 -1.36
CA SER A 46 1.39 5.87 -1.40
C SER A 46 0.14 5.32 -2.10
N VAL A 47 -1.03 5.95 -1.95
CA VAL A 47 -2.24 5.59 -2.73
C VAL A 47 -2.03 5.84 -4.22
N THR A 48 -1.39 6.94 -4.62
CA THR A 48 -1.19 7.22 -6.04
C THR A 48 -0.21 6.24 -6.67
N VAL A 49 0.91 5.94 -5.99
CA VAL A 49 1.85 4.88 -6.39
C VAL A 49 1.15 3.53 -6.51
N SER A 50 0.22 3.23 -5.59
CA SER A 50 -0.63 2.03 -5.65
C SER A 50 -1.42 1.95 -6.96
N PHE A 51 -2.09 3.04 -7.34
CA PHE A 51 -2.84 3.11 -8.59
C PHE A 51 -1.96 2.97 -9.84
N LEU A 52 -0.75 3.51 -9.84
CA LEU A 52 0.19 3.32 -10.97
C LEU A 52 0.48 1.82 -11.16
N ILE A 53 0.73 1.09 -10.08
CA ILE A 53 1.06 -0.34 -10.17
C ILE A 53 -0.15 -1.15 -10.62
N LEU A 54 -1.34 -0.85 -10.09
CA LEU A 54 -2.58 -1.51 -10.53
C LEU A 54 -2.87 -1.22 -12.01
N ASN A 55 -2.60 0.00 -12.49
CA ASN A 55 -2.72 0.32 -13.91
C ASN A 55 -1.71 -0.44 -14.77
N SER A 56 -0.49 -0.69 -14.28
CA SER A 56 0.47 -1.55 -14.98
C SER A 56 -0.06 -2.98 -15.15
N LEU A 57 -0.82 -3.47 -14.17
CA LEU A 57 -1.43 -4.80 -14.21
C LEU A 57 -2.66 -4.83 -15.13
N THR A 58 -3.48 -3.78 -15.09
CA THR A 58 -4.63 -3.61 -15.98
C THR A 58 -4.19 -3.64 -17.44
N LEU A 59 -3.12 -2.91 -17.79
CA LEU A 59 -2.61 -2.87 -19.17
C LEU A 59 -2.03 -4.21 -19.62
N ASP A 60 -1.48 -4.99 -18.70
CA ASP A 60 -1.01 -6.35 -18.99
C ASP A 60 -2.18 -7.32 -19.28
N GLN A 61 -3.37 -7.03 -18.75
CA GLN A 61 -4.57 -7.87 -18.91
C GLN A 61 -5.51 -7.39 -20.01
N GLN A 62 -5.45 -6.10 -20.38
CA GLN A 62 -6.23 -5.53 -21.46
C GLN A 62 -5.78 -6.05 -22.84
N ASN A 63 -6.71 -6.10 -23.79
CA ASN A 63 -6.46 -6.46 -25.20
C ASN A 63 -5.70 -7.79 -25.40
N HIS A 64 -6.06 -8.84 -24.65
CA HIS A 64 -5.38 -10.15 -24.70
C HIS A 64 -3.87 -10.13 -24.41
N GLY A 65 -3.35 -9.04 -23.81
CA GLY A 65 -1.92 -8.89 -23.48
C GLY A 65 -1.41 -10.03 -22.59
N PHE A 66 -2.27 -10.59 -21.76
CA PHE A 66 -1.93 -11.71 -20.88
C PHE A 66 -1.67 -13.01 -21.66
N MET A 67 -2.43 -13.29 -22.72
CA MET A 67 -2.20 -14.43 -23.62
C MET A 67 -0.85 -14.30 -24.33
N TYR A 68 -0.53 -13.11 -24.84
CA TYR A 68 0.76 -12.83 -25.47
C TYR A 68 1.94 -12.89 -24.48
N LEU A 69 1.75 -12.44 -23.24
CA LEU A 69 2.75 -12.57 -22.18
C LEU A 69 3.04 -14.03 -21.81
N MET A 70 2.05 -14.92 -21.96
CA MET A 70 2.17 -16.34 -21.67
C MET A 70 2.74 -17.17 -22.83
N THR A 71 2.86 -16.61 -24.04
CA THR A 71 3.60 -17.26 -25.14
C THR A 71 5.11 -17.03 -25.06
N LEU A 72 5.56 -16.06 -24.25
CA LEU A 72 6.97 -15.86 -23.96
C LEU A 72 7.50 -17.01 -23.07
N PRO A 73 8.78 -17.39 -23.18
CA PRO A 73 9.38 -18.51 -22.43
C PRO A 73 9.64 -18.15 -20.95
N PHE A 74 8.59 -17.77 -20.22
CA PHE A 74 8.62 -17.46 -18.79
C PHE A 74 7.58 -18.32 -18.05
N LYS A 75 7.91 -18.73 -16.81
CA LYS A 75 6.97 -19.53 -15.98
C LYS A 75 5.93 -18.59 -15.35
N LYS A 76 4.65 -19.00 -15.29
CA LYS A 76 3.56 -18.26 -14.61
C LYS A 76 3.93 -17.77 -13.19
N LYS A 77 4.64 -18.62 -12.43
CA LYS A 77 5.15 -18.29 -11.08
C LYS A 77 6.13 -17.11 -11.06
N GLN A 78 6.96 -16.96 -12.10
CA GLN A 78 7.94 -15.88 -12.20
C GLN A 78 7.27 -14.52 -12.41
N TYR A 79 6.14 -14.48 -13.12
CA TYR A 79 5.33 -13.26 -13.30
C TYR A 79 4.77 -12.75 -11.96
N VAL A 80 4.16 -13.65 -11.18
CA VAL A 80 3.58 -13.30 -9.86
C VAL A 80 4.66 -12.77 -8.93
N ILE A 81 5.76 -13.51 -8.78
CA ILE A 81 6.86 -13.11 -7.90
C ILE A 81 7.38 -11.72 -8.29
N GLN A 82 7.51 -11.46 -9.59
CA GLN A 82 7.97 -10.15 -10.04
C GLN A 82 6.98 -9.02 -9.69
N LYS A 83 5.67 -9.18 -9.91
CA LYS A 83 4.70 -8.13 -9.59
C LYS A 83 4.67 -7.82 -8.09
N TYR A 84 4.82 -8.84 -7.25
CA TYR A 84 4.95 -8.65 -5.80
C TYR A 84 6.27 -7.96 -5.40
N LEU A 85 7.38 -8.30 -6.06
CA LEU A 85 8.65 -7.61 -5.84
C LEU A 85 8.58 -6.15 -6.29
N LEU A 86 7.88 -5.86 -7.39
CA LEU A 86 7.67 -4.50 -7.85
C LEU A 86 6.85 -3.68 -6.83
N LEU A 87 5.75 -4.25 -6.31
CA LEU A 87 4.96 -3.65 -5.23
C LEU A 87 5.82 -3.32 -4.01
N LEU A 88 6.59 -4.30 -3.51
CA LEU A 88 7.49 -4.10 -2.36
C LEU A 88 8.50 -2.99 -2.63
N PHE A 89 9.17 -3.04 -3.79
CA PHE A 89 10.18 -2.06 -4.16
C PHE A 89 9.60 -0.64 -4.23
N THR A 90 8.43 -0.47 -4.83
CA THR A 90 7.77 0.84 -4.93
C THR A 90 7.35 1.41 -3.58
N ILE A 91 6.85 0.56 -2.66
CA ILE A 91 6.49 1.01 -1.31
C ILE A 91 7.74 1.38 -0.51
N ILE A 92 8.79 0.58 -0.58
CA ILE A 92 10.06 0.89 0.09
C ILE A 92 10.62 2.23 -0.41
N CYS A 93 10.64 2.44 -1.73
CA CYS A 93 11.07 3.70 -2.32
C CYS A 93 10.19 4.87 -1.87
N SER A 94 8.86 4.66 -1.81
CA SER A 94 7.90 5.67 -1.36
C SER A 94 8.12 6.07 0.11
N VAL A 95 8.30 5.08 1.00
CA VAL A 95 8.62 5.32 2.42
C VAL A 95 9.92 6.10 2.56
N ILE A 96 10.99 5.68 1.87
CA ILE A 96 12.29 6.36 1.95
C ILE A 96 12.16 7.82 1.49
N LEU A 97 11.57 8.06 0.31
CA LEU A 97 11.38 9.42 -0.20
C LEU A 97 10.57 10.30 0.75
N MET A 98 9.46 9.78 1.29
CA MET A 98 8.62 10.54 2.20
C MET A 98 9.27 10.77 3.56
N THR A 99 10.08 9.84 4.07
CA THR A 99 10.86 10.09 5.29
C THR A 99 11.85 11.24 5.09
N ILE A 100 12.59 11.27 3.98
CA ILE A 100 13.56 12.33 3.67
C ILE A 100 12.85 13.69 3.59
N ILE A 101 11.76 13.77 2.82
CA ILE A 101 10.99 15.02 2.66
C ILE A 101 10.42 15.49 4.00
N SER A 102 9.89 14.58 4.81
CA SER A 102 9.31 14.92 6.11
C SER A 102 10.34 15.39 7.12
N VAL A 103 11.55 14.84 7.12
CA VAL A 103 12.66 15.29 7.97
C VAL A 103 13.10 16.71 7.58
N ILE A 104 13.29 16.96 6.28
CA ILE A 104 13.66 18.30 5.78
C ILE A 104 12.59 19.33 6.19
N PHE A 105 11.31 19.00 6.04
CA PHE A 105 10.22 19.91 6.44
C PHE A 105 10.13 20.13 7.96
N ALA A 106 10.38 19.08 8.75
CA ALA A 106 10.36 19.17 10.20
C ALA A 106 11.48 20.07 10.73
N GLU A 107 12.65 20.06 10.10
CA GLU A 107 13.77 20.97 10.41
C GLU A 107 13.48 22.41 9.99
N ILE A 108 12.89 22.64 8.81
CA ILE A 108 12.57 24.00 8.32
C ILE A 108 11.49 24.67 9.20
N THR A 109 10.56 23.89 9.73
CA THR A 109 9.37 24.40 10.43
C THR A 109 9.46 24.26 11.96
N ASP A 110 10.63 23.86 12.49
CA ASP A 110 10.90 23.66 13.92
C ASP A 110 9.83 22.84 14.66
N TRP A 111 9.36 21.74 14.06
CA TRP A 111 8.27 20.94 14.64
C TRP A 111 8.66 20.15 15.91
N ASN A 112 9.93 20.17 16.32
CA ASN A 112 10.46 19.51 17.51
C ASN A 112 10.01 18.04 17.62
N LEU A 113 9.99 17.34 16.47
CA LEU A 113 9.62 15.94 16.36
C LEU A 113 10.88 15.06 16.35
N ASN A 114 10.86 13.98 17.12
CA ASN A 114 11.90 12.96 17.03
C ASN A 114 11.84 12.24 15.68
N LEU A 115 13.02 11.88 15.15
CA LEU A 115 13.13 11.07 13.92
C LEU A 115 12.36 9.75 14.01
N SER A 116 12.29 9.14 15.20
CA SER A 116 11.51 7.94 15.47
C SER A 116 10.02 8.15 15.19
N ASP A 117 9.47 9.30 15.55
CA ASP A 117 8.04 9.58 15.41
C ASP A 117 7.66 9.81 13.94
N ILE A 118 8.51 10.51 13.20
CA ILE A 118 8.35 10.69 11.76
C ILE A 118 8.40 9.32 11.06
N PHE A 119 9.40 8.50 11.40
CA PHE A 119 9.56 7.18 10.81
C PHE A 119 8.36 6.28 11.09
N VAL A 120 7.86 6.25 12.33
CA VAL A 120 6.68 5.47 12.72
C VAL A 120 5.44 5.88 11.91
N ARG A 121 5.21 7.19 11.74
CA ARG A 121 4.06 7.71 10.98
C ARG A 121 4.14 7.31 9.51
N VAL A 122 5.30 7.51 8.87
CA VAL A 122 5.47 7.20 7.44
C VAL A 122 5.43 5.68 7.20
N TYR A 123 6.13 4.91 8.04
CA TYR A 123 6.20 3.46 7.93
C TYR A 123 4.85 2.79 8.20
N GLY A 124 4.11 3.23 9.22
CA GLY A 124 2.79 2.70 9.55
C GLY A 124 1.79 2.85 8.40
N VAL A 125 1.74 4.05 7.79
CA VAL A 125 0.88 4.31 6.63
C VAL A 125 1.32 3.49 5.41
N GLY A 126 2.63 3.43 5.14
CA GLY A 126 3.17 2.64 4.03
C GLY A 126 2.85 1.15 4.13
N LEU A 127 2.94 0.58 5.34
CA LEU A 127 2.56 -0.82 5.60
C LEU A 127 1.06 -1.07 5.40
N ALA A 128 0.21 -0.17 5.87
CA ALA A 128 -1.24 -0.31 5.73
C ALA A 128 -1.64 -0.35 4.25
N ILE A 129 -1.03 0.51 3.43
CA ILE A 129 -1.31 0.56 1.99
C ILE A 129 -0.74 -0.65 1.26
N LEU A 130 0.45 -1.12 1.65
CA LEU A 130 1.03 -2.37 1.13
C LEU A 130 0.10 -3.56 1.36
N LEU A 131 -0.49 -3.67 2.56
CA LEU A 131 -1.43 -4.74 2.89
C LEU A 131 -2.67 -4.72 1.98
N ILE A 132 -3.23 -3.53 1.77
CA ILE A 132 -4.34 -3.34 0.83
C ILE A 132 -3.89 -3.81 -0.56
N LEU A 133 -2.81 -3.23 -1.09
CA LEU A 133 -2.28 -3.53 -2.43
C LEU A 133 -2.04 -5.01 -2.72
N ILE A 134 -1.61 -5.77 -1.72
CA ILE A 134 -1.37 -7.20 -1.87
C ILE A 134 -2.67 -7.93 -2.16
N VAL A 135 -3.71 -7.69 -1.35
CA VAL A 135 -5.04 -8.29 -1.52
C VAL A 135 -5.63 -7.90 -2.87
N THR A 136 -5.46 -6.63 -3.25
CA THR A 136 -6.05 -6.06 -4.47
C THR A 136 -5.42 -6.69 -5.71
N THR A 137 -4.10 -6.85 -5.70
CA THR A 137 -3.32 -7.47 -6.77
C THR A 137 -3.70 -8.95 -6.94
N GLN A 138 -3.95 -9.70 -5.87
CA GLN A 138 -4.42 -11.09 -5.98
C GLN A 138 -5.71 -11.19 -6.79
N TYR A 139 -6.66 -10.34 -6.42
CA TYR A 139 -8.00 -10.39 -6.96
C TYR A 139 -8.01 -9.93 -8.42
N GLN A 140 -7.17 -8.95 -8.75
CA GLN A 140 -6.98 -8.47 -10.11
C GLN A 140 -6.33 -9.51 -11.03
N ILE A 141 -5.33 -10.24 -10.54
CA ILE A 141 -4.76 -11.37 -11.29
C ILE A 141 -5.84 -12.44 -11.57
N LYS A 142 -6.78 -12.66 -10.65
CA LYS A 142 -7.79 -13.71 -10.77
C LYS A 142 -8.94 -13.36 -11.71
N ASN A 143 -9.60 -12.22 -11.50
CA ASN A 143 -10.90 -11.93 -12.12
C ASN A 143 -10.80 -10.92 -13.27
N GLY A 144 -9.58 -10.50 -13.62
CA GLY A 144 -9.34 -9.43 -14.57
C GLY A 144 -9.60 -8.04 -13.97
N PRO A 145 -9.28 -6.97 -14.73
CA PRO A 145 -9.25 -5.61 -14.20
C PRO A 145 -10.64 -5.05 -13.85
N GLU A 146 -11.66 -5.32 -14.66
CA GLU A 146 -13.02 -4.77 -14.45
C GLU A 146 -13.69 -5.34 -13.21
N LYS A 147 -13.71 -6.67 -13.07
CA LYS A 147 -14.29 -7.33 -11.89
C LYS A 147 -13.48 -7.01 -10.63
N ALA A 148 -12.18 -6.76 -10.76
CA ALA A 148 -11.36 -6.34 -9.64
C ALA A 148 -11.69 -4.93 -9.17
N GLN A 149 -11.87 -3.97 -10.05
CA GLN A 149 -12.25 -2.60 -9.65
C GLN A 149 -13.61 -2.57 -8.93
N VAL A 150 -14.58 -3.38 -9.35
CA VAL A 150 -15.88 -3.47 -8.66
C VAL A 150 -15.76 -4.17 -7.29
N ALA A 151 -14.97 -5.23 -7.18
CA ALA A 151 -14.74 -5.86 -5.87
C ALA A 151 -13.99 -4.93 -4.91
N MET A 152 -13.11 -4.09 -5.43
CA MET A 152 -12.32 -3.12 -4.67
C MET A 152 -13.18 -2.03 -4.04
N SER A 153 -14.15 -1.49 -4.77
CA SER A 153 -15.08 -0.50 -4.21
C SER A 153 -15.95 -1.11 -3.11
N LEU A 154 -16.35 -2.37 -3.27
CA LEU A 154 -17.07 -3.15 -2.25
C LEU A 154 -16.25 -3.39 -0.99
N ILE A 155 -14.99 -3.83 -1.13
CA ILE A 155 -14.07 -4.03 0.00
C ILE A 155 -13.81 -2.68 0.71
N GLY A 156 -13.59 -1.61 -0.06
CA GLY A 156 -13.43 -0.26 0.49
C GLY A 156 -14.64 0.19 1.29
N ALA A 157 -15.86 -0.07 0.81
CA ALA A 157 -17.09 0.23 1.52
C ALA A 157 -17.21 -0.58 2.83
N ILE A 158 -16.89 -1.88 2.82
CA ILE A 158 -16.88 -2.72 4.02
C ILE A 158 -15.88 -2.19 5.04
N VAL A 159 -14.65 -1.86 4.62
CA VAL A 159 -13.62 -1.31 5.51
C VAL A 159 -14.09 0.02 6.11
N ALA A 160 -14.67 0.91 5.31
CA ALA A 160 -15.19 2.19 5.81
C ALA A 160 -16.29 2.00 6.85
N VAL A 161 -17.21 1.05 6.63
CA VAL A 161 -18.27 0.71 7.59
C VAL A 161 -17.69 0.12 8.88
N VAL A 162 -16.70 -0.77 8.78
CA VAL A 162 -16.05 -1.38 9.95
C VAL A 162 -15.31 -0.31 10.76
N VAL A 163 -14.51 0.54 10.11
CA VAL A 163 -13.76 1.62 10.78
C VAL A 163 -14.73 2.61 11.43
N GLY A 164 -15.77 3.04 10.70
CA GLY A 164 -16.81 3.92 11.23
C GLY A 164 -17.57 3.30 12.41
N GLY A 165 -17.86 2.00 12.33
CA GLY A 165 -18.50 1.24 13.41
C GLY A 165 -17.62 1.14 14.65
N VAL A 166 -16.32 0.90 14.50
CA VAL A 166 -15.37 0.88 15.63
C VAL A 166 -15.30 2.25 16.30
N ILE A 167 -15.21 3.34 15.52
CA ILE A 167 -15.20 4.71 16.07
C ILE A 167 -16.50 5.01 16.82
N ALA A 168 -17.65 4.57 16.27
CA ALA A 168 -18.94 4.71 16.93
C ALA A 168 -19.00 3.91 18.25
N LEU A 169 -18.51 2.67 18.27
CA LEU A 169 -18.46 1.85 19.49
C LEU A 169 -17.57 2.46 20.57
N VAL A 170 -16.44 3.05 20.19
CA VAL A 170 -15.56 3.74 21.15
C VAL A 170 -16.24 4.98 21.73
N LYS A 171 -17.01 5.71 20.92
CA LYS A 171 -17.66 6.97 21.34
C LYS A 171 -18.93 6.75 22.16
N TYR A 172 -19.73 5.74 21.83
CA TYR A 172 -21.06 5.53 22.41
C TYR A 172 -21.14 4.40 23.44
N THR A 173 -20.12 3.55 23.57
CA THR A 173 -20.15 2.38 24.47
C THR A 173 -19.04 2.43 25.52
N GLU A 174 -19.38 2.23 26.81
CA GLU A 174 -18.38 2.24 27.90
C GLU A 174 -17.31 1.15 27.77
N LEU A 175 -17.68 -0.02 27.22
CA LEU A 175 -16.74 -1.10 26.91
C LEU A 175 -15.75 -0.68 25.81
N GLY A 176 -16.22 0.02 24.78
CA GLY A 176 -15.37 0.54 23.71
C GLY A 176 -14.36 1.56 24.24
N TYR A 177 -14.79 2.45 25.12
CA TYR A 177 -13.91 3.42 25.78
C TYR A 177 -12.87 2.75 26.69
N LYS A 178 -13.27 1.77 27.53
CA LYS A 178 -12.33 1.04 28.41
C LYS A 178 -11.26 0.29 27.63
N VAL A 179 -11.65 -0.43 26.57
CA VAL A 179 -10.70 -1.17 25.70
C VAL A 179 -9.78 -0.19 24.97
N PHE A 180 -10.31 0.91 24.44
CA PHE A 180 -9.50 1.92 23.77
C PHE A 180 -8.48 2.55 24.73
N ASN A 181 -8.90 2.86 25.96
CA ASN A 181 -8.01 3.46 26.95
C ASN A 181 -6.92 2.47 27.43
N GLN A 182 -7.24 1.17 27.51
CA GLN A 182 -6.25 0.13 27.82
C GLN A 182 -5.20 -0.02 26.71
N ILE A 183 -5.61 0.11 25.44
CA ILE A 183 -4.69 0.13 24.30
C ILE A 183 -3.87 1.42 24.28
N TYR A 184 -4.48 2.56 24.61
CA TYR A 184 -3.82 3.87 24.64
C TYR A 184 -2.79 3.96 25.77
N THR A 185 -3.09 3.44 26.96
CA THR A 185 -2.15 3.34 28.08
C THR A 185 -0.99 2.41 27.75
N PHE A 186 -1.24 1.27 27.11
CA PHE A 186 -0.19 0.38 26.59
C PHE A 186 0.70 1.08 25.53
N TYR A 187 0.12 1.94 24.69
CA TYR A 187 0.88 2.77 23.73
C TYR A 187 1.75 3.82 24.42
N MET A 188 1.28 4.41 25.51
CA MET A 188 2.07 5.36 26.31
C MET A 188 3.20 4.67 27.09
N ASP A 189 2.97 3.45 27.61
CA ASP A 189 3.94 2.74 28.44
C ASP A 189 5.08 2.07 27.64
N TYR A 190 4.77 1.45 26.50
CA TYR A 190 5.75 0.70 25.69
C TYR A 190 6.16 1.43 24.40
N GLY A 191 5.57 2.59 24.13
CA GLY A 191 5.77 3.35 22.90
C GLY A 191 5.15 2.70 21.65
N SER A 192 5.48 3.27 20.49
CA SER A 192 4.92 2.86 19.18
C SER A 192 5.61 1.65 18.53
N ILE A 193 6.77 1.24 19.05
CA ILE A 193 7.61 0.16 18.52
C ILE A 193 6.92 -1.22 18.55
N PRO A 194 6.31 -1.69 19.67
CA PRO A 194 5.66 -3.01 19.70
C PRO A 194 4.48 -3.12 18.71
N PHE A 195 3.73 -2.03 18.52
CA PHE A 195 2.64 -1.98 17.54
C PHE A 195 3.16 -2.11 16.11
N LEU A 196 4.27 -1.44 15.78
CA LEU A 196 4.89 -1.58 14.47
C LEU A 196 5.36 -3.01 14.23
N VAL A 197 6.05 -3.63 15.18
CA VAL A 197 6.54 -5.02 15.04
C VAL A 197 5.39 -5.99 14.84
N LEU A 198 4.29 -5.86 15.59
CA LEU A 198 3.11 -6.69 15.38
C LEU A 198 2.51 -6.47 13.98
N PHE A 199 2.43 -5.21 13.54
CA PHE A 199 1.91 -4.85 12.22
C PHE A 199 2.79 -5.37 11.08
N THR A 200 4.12 -5.41 11.25
CA THR A 200 5.04 -6.00 10.26
C THR A 200 4.89 -7.51 10.17
N ILE A 201 4.72 -8.21 11.30
CA ILE A 201 4.54 -9.67 11.35
C ILE A 201 3.23 -10.05 10.67
N VAL A 202 2.13 -9.36 10.99
CA VAL A 202 0.83 -9.55 10.31
C VAL A 202 0.98 -9.25 8.82
N GLY A 203 1.67 -8.16 8.48
CA GLY A 203 2.03 -7.80 7.11
C GLY A 203 2.68 -8.95 6.34
N ALA A 204 3.78 -9.49 6.89
CA ALA A 204 4.54 -10.59 6.31
C ALA A 204 3.71 -11.88 6.17
N ALA A 205 2.84 -12.18 7.15
CA ALA A 205 1.92 -13.32 7.08
C ALA A 205 0.89 -13.16 5.95
N VAL A 206 0.31 -11.97 5.80
CA VAL A 206 -0.63 -11.67 4.69
C VAL A 206 0.09 -11.76 3.35
N VAL A 207 1.29 -11.19 3.20
CA VAL A 207 2.10 -11.30 1.97
C VAL A 207 2.34 -12.77 1.61
N SER A 208 2.73 -13.58 2.60
CA SER A 208 3.10 -14.98 2.39
C SER A 208 1.91 -15.86 2.02
N THR A 209 0.77 -15.69 2.71
CA THR A 209 -0.48 -16.41 2.41
C THR A 209 -1.06 -15.97 1.07
N SER A 210 -0.96 -14.68 0.77
CA SER A 210 -1.36 -14.08 -0.50
C SER A 210 -0.53 -14.64 -1.67
N CYS A 211 0.80 -14.58 -1.59
CA CYS A 211 1.67 -15.11 -2.65
C CYS A 211 1.41 -16.60 -2.94
N LYS A 212 1.23 -17.42 -1.89
CA LYS A 212 0.87 -18.85 -2.04
C LYS A 212 -0.46 -19.04 -2.76
N LYS A 213 -1.51 -18.29 -2.35
CA LYS A 213 -2.83 -18.35 -2.99
C LYS A 213 -2.78 -17.89 -4.45
N SER A 214 -2.07 -16.80 -4.76
CA SER A 214 -1.94 -16.32 -6.14
C SER A 214 -1.23 -17.31 -7.05
N ILE A 215 -0.20 -18.01 -6.54
CA ILE A 215 0.51 -19.04 -7.30
C ILE A 215 -0.40 -20.24 -7.56
N GLN A 216 -1.04 -20.79 -6.53
CA GLN A 216 -1.96 -21.92 -6.65
C GLN A 216 -3.11 -21.62 -7.63
N MET A 217 -3.67 -20.41 -7.56
CA MET A 217 -4.78 -20.01 -8.43
C MET A 217 -4.36 -19.90 -9.91
N LEU A 218 -3.17 -19.39 -10.20
CA LEU A 218 -2.64 -19.30 -11.57
C LEU A 218 -2.25 -20.66 -12.16
N GLU A 219 -1.91 -21.63 -11.32
CA GLU A 219 -1.69 -23.03 -11.71
C GLU A 219 -3.01 -23.74 -12.02
N THR A 220 -4.11 -23.40 -11.33
CA THR A 220 -5.45 -23.94 -11.61
C THR A 220 -6.21 -23.25 -12.76
N MET A 221 -5.72 -22.11 -13.27
CA MET A 221 -6.28 -21.50 -14.48
C MET A 221 -5.75 -22.25 -15.71
N GLU A 222 -6.56 -23.22 -16.15
CA GLU A 222 -6.51 -23.69 -17.53
C GLU A 222 -6.81 -22.50 -18.44
N ILE A 223 -5.85 -22.21 -19.32
CA ILE A 223 -6.02 -21.19 -20.35
C ILE A 223 -7.02 -21.80 -21.33
N GLN A 224 -8.29 -21.37 -21.26
CA GLN A 224 -9.27 -21.59 -22.31
C GLN A 224 -9.02 -20.63 -23.47
#